data_AF-A0A5D0XQY2-F1
#
_entry.id   AF-A0A5D0XQY2-F1
#
_cell.length_a   1.000
_cell.length_b   1.000
_cell.length_c   1.000
_cell.angle_alpha   90.00
_cell.angle_beta   90.00
_cell.angle_gamma   90.00
#
_symmetry.space_group_name_H-M   'P 1'
#
loop_
_entity.id
_entity.type
_entity.pdbx_description
1 polymer ?
#
loop_
_entity_poly.entity_id
_entity_poly.type
_entity_poly.pdbx_seq_one_letter_code
_entity_poly.pdbx_strand_id
1 'polypeptide(L)'
;MTGLRAVPADRLTVGDMLALPRDEGTAEVTSVEVEHDDFGIAALIVATVEDGRRISIASGSLVHLEPADTELGVSAVAADHGSPEALVAQIARTHEHNPALQEIAGRLARGINLKAGSNLQDLHQLATTLLVDEADTAAALGIADLLAGQPFDGNFGRWKWIEGGLAIAAYLTRHDDERSAGYSAAILAADAAETDPLRAKTAAMYRQRQLNEPNVYDPEILRAAAAGQDDVERDWRVLRIGVLLYLRAHGGSQTLGREVLERRIAAELAAVAALNGRLGER
;
A
#
# COMPACT_ATOMS: atom_id res chain seq x y z
N MET A 1 -17.74 -4.01 -9.68
CA MET A 1 -18.17 -5.17 -8.86
C MET A 1 -17.30 -5.08 -7.62
N THR A 2 -17.96 -4.98 -6.47
CA THR A 2 -17.52 -4.28 -5.26
C THR A 2 -16.22 -4.85 -4.66
N GLY A 3 -15.26 -3.97 -4.37
CA GLY A 3 -13.82 -4.31 -4.28
C GLY A 3 -13.41 -5.23 -3.14
N LEU A 4 -12.61 -6.25 -3.44
CA LEU A 4 -12.25 -7.33 -2.53
C LEU A 4 -11.38 -6.85 -1.33
N ARG A 5 -11.67 -7.36 -0.12
CA ARG A 5 -10.89 -7.15 1.12
C ARG A 5 -9.94 -8.32 1.34
N ALA A 6 -8.63 -8.04 1.45
CA ALA A 6 -7.65 -9.03 1.88
C ALA A 6 -7.81 -9.33 3.39
N VAL A 7 -7.90 -10.59 3.75
CA VAL A 7 -7.96 -11.07 5.14
C VAL A 7 -7.03 -12.27 5.33
N PRO A 8 -6.46 -12.47 6.52
CA PRO A 8 -5.76 -13.72 6.84
C PRO A 8 -6.68 -14.91 6.62
N ALA A 9 -6.16 -15.98 6.02
CA ALA A 9 -6.91 -17.21 5.74
C ALA A 9 -7.54 -17.80 7.01
N ASP A 10 -6.87 -17.63 8.16
CA ASP A 10 -7.33 -18.07 9.48
C ASP A 10 -8.58 -17.34 9.99
N ARG A 11 -8.99 -16.26 9.32
CA ARG A 11 -10.22 -15.51 9.62
C ARG A 11 -11.36 -15.80 8.65
N LEU A 12 -11.18 -16.74 7.73
CA LEU A 12 -12.24 -17.16 6.82
C LEU A 12 -13.38 -17.82 7.60
N THR A 13 -14.61 -17.40 7.34
CA THR A 13 -15.82 -17.91 8.00
C THR A 13 -16.88 -18.32 6.99
N VAL A 14 -17.81 -19.17 7.44
CA VAL A 14 -18.98 -19.54 6.64
C VAL A 14 -19.84 -18.29 6.38
N GLY A 15 -20.26 -18.11 5.13
CA GLY A 15 -20.98 -16.92 4.64
C GLY A 15 -20.09 -15.86 4.00
N ASP A 16 -18.77 -15.97 4.10
CA ASP A 16 -17.86 -15.05 3.40
C ASP A 16 -17.89 -15.31 1.88
N MET A 17 -17.89 -14.23 1.08
CA MET A 17 -17.79 -14.30 -0.38
C MET A 17 -16.33 -14.37 -0.80
N LEU A 18 -15.77 -15.57 -0.93
CA LEU A 18 -14.37 -15.81 -1.23
C LEU A 18 -14.07 -15.63 -2.73
N ALA A 19 -13.07 -14.81 -3.06
CA ALA A 19 -12.53 -14.74 -4.41
C ALA A 19 -11.78 -16.03 -4.76
N LEU A 20 -12.16 -16.63 -5.87
CA LEU A 20 -11.64 -17.90 -6.33
C LEU A 20 -10.32 -17.73 -7.10
N PRO A 21 -9.40 -18.71 -7.05
CA PRO A 21 -8.19 -18.68 -7.86
C PRO A 21 -8.49 -18.59 -9.36
N ARG A 22 -7.60 -17.95 -10.13
CA ARG A 22 -7.64 -17.86 -11.61
C ARG A 22 -8.82 -17.08 -12.19
N ASP A 23 -9.24 -16.00 -11.53
CA ASP A 23 -10.30 -15.10 -11.99
C ASP A 23 -11.66 -15.81 -12.20
N GLU A 24 -11.92 -16.88 -11.45
CA GLU A 24 -13.17 -17.63 -11.52
C GLU A 24 -14.34 -16.96 -10.78
N GLY A 25 -14.20 -15.68 -10.43
CA GLY A 25 -15.20 -14.91 -9.68
C GLY A 25 -15.13 -15.15 -8.17
N THR A 26 -16.26 -14.97 -7.51
CA THR A 26 -16.42 -15.08 -6.05
C THR A 26 -17.49 -16.13 -5.74
N ALA A 27 -17.32 -16.83 -4.61
CA ALA A 27 -18.26 -17.86 -4.18
C ALA A 27 -18.41 -17.85 -2.66
N GLU A 28 -19.63 -18.07 -2.18
CA GLU A 28 -19.93 -18.14 -0.75
C GLU A 28 -19.26 -19.36 -0.12
N VAL A 29 -18.57 -19.16 1.00
CA VAL A 29 -17.97 -20.23 1.80
C VAL A 29 -19.07 -20.91 2.62
N THR A 30 -19.25 -22.22 2.42
CA THR A 30 -20.24 -23.04 3.12
C THR A 30 -19.64 -23.88 4.26
N SER A 31 -18.33 -24.12 4.26
CA SER A 31 -17.61 -24.82 5.33
C SER A 31 -16.13 -24.39 5.38
N VAL A 32 -15.53 -24.40 6.56
CA VAL A 32 -14.09 -24.14 6.77
C VAL A 32 -13.52 -25.20 7.74
N GLU A 33 -12.45 -25.86 7.32
CA GLU A 33 -11.72 -26.87 8.09
C GLU A 33 -10.26 -26.47 8.22
N VAL A 34 -9.63 -26.75 9.37
CA VAL A 34 -8.19 -26.51 9.59
C VAL A 34 -7.45 -27.85 9.62
N GLU A 35 -6.59 -28.06 8.64
CA GLU A 35 -5.69 -29.22 8.61
C GLU A 35 -4.36 -28.88 9.26
N HIS A 36 -3.95 -29.72 10.21
CA HIS A 36 -2.70 -29.56 10.97
C HIS A 36 -1.62 -30.45 10.37
N ASP A 37 -0.36 -30.02 10.48
CA ASP A 37 0.80 -30.85 10.14
C ASP A 37 1.06 -31.96 11.18
N ASP A 38 2.06 -32.80 10.89
CA ASP A 38 2.47 -33.91 11.75
C ASP A 38 2.96 -33.47 13.15
N PHE A 39 3.24 -32.17 13.34
CA PHE A 39 3.65 -31.58 14.60
C PHE A 39 2.49 -30.88 15.34
N GLY A 40 1.27 -30.92 14.78
CA GLY A 40 0.07 -30.32 15.36
C GLY A 40 -0.05 -28.81 15.13
N ILE A 41 0.66 -28.25 14.15
CA ILE A 41 0.58 -26.83 13.78
C ILE A 41 -0.39 -26.69 12.59
N ALA A 42 -1.24 -25.65 12.60
CA ALA A 42 -2.14 -25.37 11.49
C ALA A 42 -1.34 -25.14 10.19
N ALA A 43 -1.55 -25.99 9.19
CA ALA A 43 -0.82 -25.98 7.92
C ALA A 43 -1.69 -25.49 6.76
N LEU A 44 -2.95 -25.96 6.69
CA LEU A 44 -3.90 -25.58 5.65
C LEU A 44 -5.25 -25.17 6.25
N ILE A 45 -5.82 -24.12 5.67
CA ILE A 45 -7.23 -23.74 5.77
C ILE A 45 -7.91 -24.33 4.53
N VAL A 46 -8.91 -25.18 4.72
CA VAL A 46 -9.69 -25.77 3.62
C VAL A 46 -11.11 -25.22 3.65
N ALA A 47 -11.44 -24.40 2.65
CA ALA A 47 -12.77 -23.84 2.49
C ALA A 47 -13.57 -24.67 1.48
N THR A 48 -14.82 -24.99 1.79
CA THR A 48 -15.78 -25.50 0.81
C THR A 48 -16.68 -24.35 0.38
N VAL A 49 -16.79 -24.11 -0.93
CA VAL A 49 -17.65 -23.05 -1.49
C VAL A 49 -18.99 -23.61 -1.98
N GLU A 50 -19.96 -22.75 -2.31
CA GLU A 50 -21.36 -23.12 -2.62
C GLU A 50 -21.53 -24.19 -3.71
N ASP A 51 -20.61 -24.27 -4.66
CA ASP A 51 -20.61 -25.28 -5.73
C ASP A 51 -19.97 -26.63 -5.32
N GLY A 52 -19.61 -26.76 -4.05
CA GLY A 52 -19.01 -27.96 -3.46
C GLY A 52 -17.51 -28.10 -3.70
N ARG A 53 -16.85 -27.15 -4.37
CA ARG A 53 -15.38 -27.18 -4.53
C ARG A 53 -14.68 -26.92 -3.22
N ARG A 54 -13.58 -27.64 -2.98
CA ARG A 54 -12.65 -27.42 -1.87
C ARG A 54 -11.48 -26.56 -2.33
N ILE A 55 -11.24 -25.46 -1.64
CA ILE A 55 -10.14 -24.53 -1.83
C ILE A 55 -9.16 -24.70 -0.67
N SER A 56 -7.93 -25.14 -0.98
CA SER A 56 -6.86 -25.30 0.02
C SER A 56 -5.98 -24.06 0.03
N ILE A 57 -5.83 -23.46 1.21
CA ILE A 57 -5.08 -22.22 1.43
C ILE A 57 -4.04 -22.48 2.50
N ALA A 58 -2.79 -22.06 2.31
CA ALA A 58 -1.78 -22.19 3.34
C ALA A 58 -2.10 -21.29 4.55
N SER A 59 -1.95 -21.83 5.74
CA SER A 59 -2.03 -21.09 7.01
C SER A 59 -1.11 -19.87 6.98
N GLY A 60 -1.58 -18.72 7.47
CA GLY A 60 -0.87 -17.44 7.39
C GLY A 60 -0.86 -16.75 6.01
N SER A 61 -1.51 -17.32 4.99
CA SER A 61 -1.71 -16.66 3.69
C SER A 61 -2.86 -15.65 3.74
N LEU A 62 -2.92 -14.78 2.74
CA LEU A 62 -4.05 -13.86 2.55
C LEU A 62 -5.05 -14.45 1.55
N VAL A 63 -6.34 -14.32 1.88
CA VAL A 63 -7.46 -14.56 0.98
C VAL A 63 -8.22 -13.26 0.77
N HIS A 64 -9.01 -13.20 -0.30
CA HIS A 64 -9.72 -11.98 -0.70
C HIS A 64 -11.21 -12.25 -0.63
N LEU A 65 -11.96 -11.38 0.07
CA LEU A 65 -13.40 -11.51 0.27
C LEU A 65 -14.14 -10.34 -0.36
N GLU A 66 -15.34 -10.54 -0.90
CA GLU A 66 -16.21 -9.40 -1.24
C GLU A 66 -16.66 -8.69 0.05
N PRO A 67 -16.63 -7.35 0.07
CA PRO A 67 -17.19 -6.58 1.15
C PRO A 67 -18.72 -6.70 1.10
N ALA A 68 -19.35 -6.91 2.24
CA ALA A 68 -20.79 -6.75 2.35
C ALA A 68 -21.15 -5.32 1.89
N ASP A 69 -22.02 -5.22 0.87
CA ASP A 69 -22.36 -3.99 0.14
C ASP A 69 -22.35 -2.75 1.05
N THR A 70 -21.30 -1.95 0.94
CA THR A 70 -21.27 -0.59 1.46
C THR A 70 -20.61 0.28 0.42
N GLU A 71 -21.40 1.21 -0.09
CA GLU A 71 -21.07 2.15 -1.15
C GLU A 71 -19.70 2.82 -0.94
N LEU A 72 -19.00 3.05 -2.05
CA LEU A 72 -17.77 3.85 -2.15
C LEU A 72 -18.01 5.27 -1.61
N GLY A 73 -17.82 5.43 -0.31
CA GLY A 73 -17.93 6.67 0.42
C GLY A 73 -17.67 6.38 1.89
N VAL A 74 -16.55 6.89 2.40
CA VAL A 74 -15.88 6.52 3.67
C VAL A 74 -14.96 5.30 3.48
N SER A 75 -13.67 5.51 3.77
CA SER A 75 -12.65 4.46 3.80
C SER A 75 -13.18 3.24 4.58
N ALA A 76 -13.43 2.14 3.87
CA ALA A 76 -13.95 0.90 4.45
C ALA A 76 -13.00 0.32 5.52
N VAL A 77 -11.71 0.68 5.49
CA VAL A 77 -10.72 0.28 6.50
C VAL A 77 -10.79 1.16 7.76
N ALA A 78 -11.13 2.45 7.63
CA ALA A 78 -11.37 3.30 8.80
C ALA A 78 -12.63 2.87 9.58
N ALA A 79 -13.66 2.39 8.88
CA ALA A 79 -14.91 1.94 9.49
C ALA A 79 -14.71 0.77 10.48
N ASP A 80 -13.81 -0.17 10.17
CA ASP A 80 -13.51 -1.34 11.01
C ASP A 80 -12.71 -0.99 12.29
N HIS A 81 -12.00 0.15 12.30
CA HIS A 81 -11.08 0.53 13.38
C HIS A 81 -11.53 1.75 14.19
N GLY A 82 -12.65 2.40 13.82
CA GLY A 82 -13.17 3.59 14.48
C GLY A 82 -12.50 4.88 14.01
N SER A 83 -11.99 5.70 14.92
CA SER A 83 -11.29 6.95 14.58
C SER A 83 -9.89 6.69 14.00
N PRO A 84 -9.33 7.58 13.15
CA PRO A 84 -7.94 7.50 12.68
C PRO A 84 -6.91 7.30 13.80
N GLU A 85 -7.12 7.94 14.96
CA GLU A 85 -6.28 7.81 16.14
C GLU A 85 -6.32 6.40 16.74
N ALA A 86 -7.47 5.72 16.67
CA ALA A 86 -7.64 4.36 17.17
C ALA A 86 -6.93 3.35 16.27
N LEU A 87 -6.98 3.56 14.95
CA LEU A 87 -6.17 2.80 13.98
C LEU A 87 -4.68 2.96 14.28
N VAL A 88 -4.17 4.19 14.40
CA VAL A 88 -2.76 4.44 14.72
C VAL A 88 -2.36 3.82 16.05
N ALA A 89 -3.20 3.92 17.08
CA ALA A 89 -2.93 3.31 18.38
C ALA A 89 -2.90 1.77 18.33
N GLN A 90 -3.75 1.16 17.50
CA GLN A 90 -3.74 -0.29 17.29
C GLN A 90 -2.46 -0.74 16.58
N ILE A 91 -2.07 -0.04 15.51
CA ILE A 91 -0.83 -0.29 14.78
C ILE A 91 0.37 -0.17 15.71
N ALA A 92 0.42 0.87 16.54
CA ALA A 92 1.48 1.06 17.51
C ALA A 92 1.58 -0.10 18.52
N ARG A 93 0.45 -0.67 18.97
CA ARG A 93 0.46 -1.86 19.84
C ARG A 93 0.98 -3.11 19.12
N THR A 94 0.61 -3.31 17.86
CA THR A 94 1.07 -4.45 17.06
C THR A 94 2.58 -4.37 16.79
N HIS A 95 3.10 -3.17 16.56
CA HIS A 95 4.49 -2.91 16.18
C HIS A 95 5.29 -2.24 17.30
N GLU A 96 5.12 -2.70 18.54
CA GLU A 96 5.77 -2.12 19.74
C GLU A 96 7.31 -2.17 19.70
N HIS A 97 7.85 -3.09 18.90
CA HIS A 97 9.28 -3.33 18.75
C HIS A 97 9.98 -2.33 17.82
N ASN A 98 9.25 -1.57 16.99
CA ASN A 98 9.84 -0.61 16.05
C ASN A 98 9.82 0.82 16.64
N PRO A 99 10.97 1.35 17.11
CA PRO A 99 11.02 2.66 17.76
C PRO A 99 10.69 3.83 16.84
N ALA A 100 11.04 3.75 15.56
CA ALA A 100 10.74 4.80 14.59
C ALA A 100 9.22 4.90 14.35
N LEU A 101 8.55 3.75 14.24
CA LEU A 101 7.09 3.68 14.15
C LEU A 101 6.44 4.23 15.42
N GLN A 102 6.95 3.85 16.61
CA GLN A 102 6.43 4.37 17.88
C GLN A 102 6.55 5.89 18.00
N GLU A 103 7.63 6.48 17.51
CA GLU A 103 7.82 7.93 17.52
C GLU A 103 6.76 8.64 16.67
N ILE A 104 6.53 8.14 15.44
CA ILE A 104 5.52 8.69 14.52
C ILE A 104 4.12 8.54 15.12
N ALA A 105 3.79 7.33 15.62
CA ALA A 105 2.51 7.07 16.26
C ALA A 105 2.28 7.95 17.49
N GLY A 106 3.31 8.20 18.30
CA GLY A 106 3.26 9.10 19.45
C GLY A 106 3.00 10.57 19.08
N ARG A 107 3.49 11.03 17.92
CA ARG A 107 3.14 12.36 17.39
C ARG A 107 1.68 12.42 16.96
N LEU A 108 1.21 11.40 16.23
CA LEU A 108 -0.18 11.30 15.74
C LEU A 108 -1.22 11.08 16.85
N ALA A 109 -0.86 10.39 17.93
CA ALA A 109 -1.72 10.13 19.08
C ALA A 109 -2.19 11.40 19.82
N ARG A 110 -1.52 12.54 19.58
CA ARG A 110 -1.92 13.85 20.13
C ARG A 110 -3.12 14.47 19.41
N GLY A 111 -3.59 13.85 18.33
CA GLY A 111 -4.71 14.27 17.50
C GLY A 111 -4.30 14.39 16.04
N ILE A 112 -5.13 13.86 15.14
CA ILE A 112 -4.87 13.83 13.70
C ILE A 112 -5.68 14.91 13.00
N ASN A 113 -4.99 15.92 12.46
CA ASN A 113 -5.57 16.94 11.62
C ASN A 113 -5.19 16.72 10.15
N LEU A 114 -6.12 16.18 9.36
CA LEU A 114 -5.93 15.91 7.92
C LEU A 114 -5.79 17.18 7.06
N LYS A 115 -6.02 18.37 7.64
CA LYS A 115 -5.71 19.66 6.99
C LYS A 115 -4.28 20.14 7.26
N ALA A 116 -3.59 19.58 8.26
CA ALA A 116 -2.21 19.95 8.59
C ALA A 116 -1.20 19.15 7.76
N GLY A 117 -0.32 19.85 7.05
CA GLY A 117 0.73 19.21 6.23
C GLY A 117 1.68 18.31 7.03
N SER A 118 1.95 18.65 8.30
CA SER A 118 2.78 17.83 9.18
C SER A 118 2.12 16.50 9.54
N ASN A 119 0.80 16.46 9.76
CA ASN A 119 0.10 15.20 10.02
C ASN A 119 -0.04 14.36 8.75
N LEU A 120 -0.22 14.98 7.58
CA LEU A 120 -0.17 14.26 6.31
C LEU A 120 1.21 13.63 6.07
N GLN A 121 2.28 14.36 6.41
CA GLN A 121 3.65 13.84 6.36
C GLN A 121 3.84 12.66 7.34
N ASP A 122 3.41 12.80 8.59
CA ASP A 122 3.51 11.73 9.59
C ASP A 122 2.72 10.48 9.18
N LEU A 123 1.51 10.64 8.65
CA LEU A 123 0.71 9.53 8.11
C LEU A 123 1.39 8.86 6.90
N HIS A 124 1.93 9.65 5.97
CA HIS A 124 2.67 9.11 4.82
C HIS A 124 3.92 8.34 5.27
N GLN A 125 4.65 8.89 6.24
CA GLN A 125 5.82 8.23 6.83
C GLN A 125 5.42 6.93 7.51
N LEU A 126 4.32 6.91 8.27
CA LEU A 126 3.79 5.70 8.91
C LEU A 126 3.41 4.63 7.88
N ALA A 127 2.67 4.98 6.82
CA ALA A 127 2.33 4.05 5.75
C ALA A 127 3.57 3.49 5.04
N THR A 128 4.58 4.34 4.80
CA THR A 128 5.84 3.93 4.19
C THR A 128 6.60 2.96 5.10
N THR A 129 6.74 3.26 6.39
CA THR A 129 7.40 2.36 7.36
C THR A 129 6.68 1.03 7.47
N LEU A 130 5.34 1.01 7.51
CA LEU A 130 4.57 -0.24 7.52
C LEU A 130 4.79 -1.08 6.26
N LEU A 131 4.82 -0.44 5.09
CA LEU A 131 5.06 -1.13 3.81
C LEU A 131 6.50 -1.66 3.69
N VAL A 132 7.48 -0.84 4.07
CA VAL A 132 8.89 -1.06 3.76
C VAL A 132 9.61 -1.83 4.86
N ASP A 133 9.36 -1.48 6.12
CA ASP A 133 10.08 -2.04 7.26
C ASP A 133 9.36 -3.22 7.88
N GLU A 134 8.04 -3.12 8.04
CA GLU A 134 7.22 -4.16 8.68
C GLU A 134 6.62 -5.17 7.68
N ALA A 135 6.63 -4.84 6.38
CA ALA A 135 5.88 -5.55 5.35
C ALA A 135 4.38 -5.77 5.70
N ASP A 136 3.83 -4.95 6.61
CA ASP A 136 2.44 -4.98 7.04
C ASP A 136 1.57 -4.22 6.03
N THR A 137 1.30 -4.90 4.92
CA THR A 137 0.53 -4.36 3.80
C THR A 137 -0.90 -3.96 4.19
N ALA A 138 -1.51 -4.65 5.16
CA ALA A 138 -2.88 -4.36 5.60
C ALA A 138 -2.92 -3.04 6.39
N ALA A 139 -2.03 -2.88 7.39
CA ALA A 139 -1.93 -1.64 8.15
C ALA A 139 -1.47 -0.47 7.26
N ALA A 140 -0.52 -0.71 6.36
CA ALA A 140 -0.05 0.29 5.40
C ALA A 140 -1.20 0.81 4.52
N LEU A 141 -2.06 -0.08 4.00
CA LEU A 141 -3.24 0.29 3.23
C LEU A 141 -4.23 1.10 4.07
N GLY A 142 -4.48 0.70 5.32
CA GLY A 142 -5.37 1.43 6.21
C GLY A 142 -4.94 2.89 6.45
N ILE A 143 -3.63 3.13 6.64
CA ILE A 143 -3.10 4.49 6.76
C ILE A 143 -3.11 5.23 5.41
N ALA A 144 -2.74 4.55 4.33
CA ALA A 144 -2.76 5.12 2.98
C ALA A 144 -4.19 5.56 2.57
N ASP A 145 -5.23 4.83 2.98
CA ASP A 145 -6.63 5.18 2.72
C ASP A 145 -7.07 6.47 3.42
N LEU A 146 -6.53 6.78 4.61
CA LEU A 146 -6.79 8.05 5.29
C LEU A 146 -6.28 9.24 4.46
N LEU A 147 -5.11 9.06 3.81
CA LEU A 147 -4.54 10.04 2.90
C LEU A 147 -5.34 10.11 1.59
N ALA A 148 -5.68 8.96 1.01
CA ALA A 148 -6.41 8.86 -0.24
C ALA A 148 -7.81 9.51 -0.20
N GLY A 149 -8.44 9.56 0.98
CA GLY A 149 -9.71 10.26 1.17
C GLY A 149 -9.62 11.79 1.09
N GLN A 150 -8.43 12.39 0.98
CA GLN A 150 -8.26 13.84 0.89
C GLN A 150 -8.27 14.32 -0.57
N PRO A 151 -9.15 15.26 -0.94
CA PRO A 151 -9.15 15.84 -2.29
C PRO A 151 -7.96 16.78 -2.48
N PHE A 152 -7.55 16.96 -3.74
CA PHE A 152 -6.63 18.03 -4.10
C PHE A 152 -7.28 19.40 -3.86
N ASP A 153 -6.57 20.30 -3.18
CA ASP A 153 -7.06 21.62 -2.75
C ASP A 153 -6.23 22.80 -3.27
N GLY A 154 -5.35 22.55 -4.25
CA GLY A 154 -4.42 23.55 -4.79
C GLY A 154 -3.10 23.67 -4.03
N ASN A 155 -2.93 23.02 -2.87
CA ASN A 155 -1.70 23.08 -2.08
C ASN A 155 -0.76 21.90 -2.40
N PHE A 156 0.16 22.12 -3.35
CA PHE A 156 1.16 21.10 -3.73
C PHE A 156 2.06 20.62 -2.58
N GLY A 157 2.31 21.47 -1.58
CA GLY A 157 3.11 21.09 -0.41
C GLY A 157 2.43 20.06 0.49
N ARG A 158 1.09 20.08 0.55
CA ARG A 158 0.29 19.04 1.20
C ARG A 158 0.03 17.86 0.27
N TRP A 159 -0.24 18.16 -1.00
CA TRP A 159 -0.59 17.17 -2.01
C TRP A 159 0.46 16.09 -2.15
N LYS A 160 1.76 16.42 -2.13
CA LYS A 160 2.83 15.40 -2.27
C LYS A 160 2.72 14.24 -1.26
N TRP A 161 2.20 14.50 -0.06
CA TRP A 161 2.00 13.45 0.96
C TRP A 161 0.75 12.61 0.67
N ILE A 162 -0.31 13.25 0.19
CA ILE A 162 -1.54 12.58 -0.25
C ILE A 162 -1.26 11.72 -1.48
N GLU A 163 -0.52 12.26 -2.45
CA GLU A 163 -0.08 11.59 -3.67
C GLU A 163 0.76 10.33 -3.36
N GLY A 164 1.69 10.42 -2.40
CA GLY A 164 2.43 9.26 -1.93
C GLY A 164 1.51 8.20 -1.29
N GLY A 165 0.51 8.62 -0.50
CA GLY A 165 -0.50 7.72 0.05
C GLY A 165 -1.36 7.05 -1.03
N LEU A 166 -1.82 7.82 -2.03
CA LEU A 166 -2.53 7.29 -3.20
C LEU A 166 -1.69 6.30 -3.98
N ALA A 167 -0.39 6.55 -4.15
CA ALA A 167 0.53 5.65 -4.84
C ALA A 167 0.72 4.33 -4.09
N ILE A 168 0.85 4.38 -2.76
CA ILE A 168 0.89 3.18 -1.90
C ILE A 168 -0.43 2.41 -2.02
N ALA A 169 -1.58 3.08 -1.87
CA ALA A 169 -2.89 2.44 -1.96
C ALA A 169 -3.10 1.77 -3.33
N ALA A 170 -2.81 2.49 -4.43
CA ALA A 170 -2.89 1.97 -5.79
C ALA A 170 -2.01 0.72 -6.01
N TYR A 171 -0.83 0.68 -5.41
CA TYR A 171 0.06 -0.49 -5.48
C TYR A 171 -0.45 -1.66 -4.63
N LEU A 172 -0.92 -1.41 -3.41
CA LEU A 172 -1.39 -2.44 -2.51
C LEU A 172 -2.69 -3.10 -3.00
N THR A 173 -3.55 -2.34 -3.68
CA THR A 173 -4.80 -2.85 -4.26
C THR A 173 -4.66 -3.23 -5.73
N ARG A 174 -3.45 -3.43 -6.25
CA ARG A 174 -3.19 -3.69 -7.68
C ARG A 174 -3.88 -4.89 -8.31
N HIS A 175 -4.38 -5.82 -7.49
CA HIS A 175 -5.11 -7.00 -7.94
C HIS A 175 -6.63 -6.73 -8.05
N ASP A 176 -7.07 -5.57 -7.59
CA ASP A 176 -8.41 -5.02 -7.78
C ASP A 176 -8.28 -3.83 -8.74
N ASP A 177 -8.56 -4.08 -10.02
CA ASP A 177 -8.38 -3.10 -11.08
C ASP A 177 -9.24 -1.84 -10.86
N GLU A 178 -10.47 -2.00 -10.38
CA GLU A 178 -11.41 -0.89 -10.14
C GLU A 178 -10.89 0.00 -9.00
N ARG A 179 -10.51 -0.60 -7.88
CA ARG A 179 -10.01 0.13 -6.71
C ARG A 179 -8.65 0.78 -6.99
N SER A 180 -7.72 0.05 -7.62
CA SER A 180 -6.40 0.58 -8.00
C SER A 180 -6.55 1.76 -8.97
N ALA A 181 -7.42 1.64 -9.98
CA ALA A 181 -7.69 2.71 -10.95
C ALA A 181 -8.33 3.94 -10.29
N GLY A 182 -9.16 3.77 -9.27
CA GLY A 182 -9.73 4.87 -8.49
C GLY A 182 -8.65 5.76 -7.85
N TYR A 183 -7.66 5.16 -7.19
CA TYR A 183 -6.54 5.91 -6.61
C TYR A 183 -5.66 6.55 -7.69
N SER A 184 -5.37 5.83 -8.77
CA SER A 184 -4.65 6.38 -9.93
C SER A 184 -5.36 7.60 -10.53
N ALA A 185 -6.68 7.56 -10.68
CA ALA A 185 -7.46 8.68 -11.18
C ALA A 185 -7.42 9.88 -10.22
N ALA A 186 -7.43 9.64 -8.91
CA ALA A 186 -7.31 10.71 -7.91
C ALA A 186 -5.95 11.43 -7.97
N ILE A 187 -4.85 10.72 -8.29
CA ILE A 187 -3.53 11.33 -8.50
C ILE A 187 -3.60 12.37 -9.64
N LEU A 188 -4.31 12.04 -10.71
CA LEU A 188 -4.45 12.92 -11.89
C LEU A 188 -5.32 14.16 -11.62
N ALA A 189 -5.97 14.28 -10.46
CA ALA A 189 -6.76 15.47 -10.13
C ALA A 189 -5.89 16.75 -10.08
N ALA A 190 -4.66 16.64 -9.58
CA ALA A 190 -3.72 17.77 -9.54
C ALA A 190 -3.22 18.17 -10.93
N ASP A 191 -3.25 17.26 -11.90
CA ASP A 191 -2.82 17.53 -13.28
C ASP A 191 -3.76 18.50 -14.00
N ALA A 192 -5.05 18.45 -13.65
CA ALA A 192 -6.10 19.29 -14.19
C ALA A 192 -6.24 20.64 -13.45
N ALA A 193 -5.35 20.95 -12.51
CA ALA A 193 -5.42 22.17 -11.70
C ALA A 193 -5.19 23.45 -12.51
N GLU A 194 -4.33 23.39 -13.52
CA GLU A 194 -4.07 24.51 -14.42
C GLU A 194 -5.15 24.55 -15.51
N THR A 195 -5.88 25.66 -15.56
CA THR A 195 -7.02 25.85 -16.48
C THR A 195 -6.65 26.70 -17.69
N ASP A 196 -5.55 27.46 -17.63
CA ASP A 196 -5.03 28.17 -18.80
C ASP A 196 -4.47 27.18 -19.83
N PRO A 197 -4.97 27.16 -21.08
CA PRO A 197 -4.59 26.14 -22.06
C PRO A 197 -3.09 26.10 -22.39
N LEU A 198 -2.39 27.24 -22.41
CA LEU A 198 -0.98 27.29 -22.75
C LEU A 198 -0.11 26.80 -21.59
N ARG A 199 -0.43 27.23 -20.37
CA ARG A 199 0.24 26.76 -19.16
C ARG A 199 -0.03 25.29 -18.90
N ALA A 200 -1.26 24.82 -19.09
CA ALA A 200 -1.63 23.41 -18.95
C ALA A 200 -0.84 22.53 -19.92
N LYS A 201 -0.74 22.94 -21.19
CA LYS A 201 0.08 22.24 -22.20
C LYS A 201 1.56 22.19 -21.79
N THR A 202 2.08 23.30 -21.28
CA THR A 202 3.48 23.40 -20.83
C THR A 202 3.74 22.51 -19.60
N ALA A 203 2.85 22.54 -18.61
CA ALA A 203 2.91 21.70 -17.42
C ALA A 203 2.86 20.20 -17.78
N ALA A 204 1.97 19.82 -18.71
CA ALA A 204 1.88 18.45 -19.20
C ALA A 204 3.18 17.99 -19.89
N MET A 205 3.85 18.85 -20.67
CA MET A 205 5.15 18.51 -21.27
C MET A 205 6.23 18.28 -20.21
N TYR A 206 6.33 19.17 -19.21
CA TYR A 206 7.29 19.00 -18.11
C TYR A 206 7.02 17.71 -17.33
N ARG A 207 5.74 17.43 -17.02
CA ARG A 207 5.34 16.21 -16.33
C ARG A 207 5.68 14.96 -17.16
N GLN A 208 5.35 14.94 -18.45
CA GLN A 208 5.69 13.82 -19.31
C GLN A 208 7.20 13.54 -19.32
N ARG A 209 8.03 14.59 -19.32
CA ARG A 209 9.49 14.43 -19.19
C ARG A 209 9.87 13.80 -17.85
N GLN A 210 9.29 14.26 -16.73
CA GLN A 210 9.54 13.67 -15.42
C GLN A 210 9.10 12.20 -15.33
N LEU A 211 8.00 11.84 -15.98
CA LEU A 211 7.52 10.45 -16.07
C LEU A 211 8.42 9.56 -16.95
N ASN A 212 9.05 10.13 -17.98
CA ASN A 212 9.92 9.41 -18.89
C ASN A 212 11.36 9.30 -18.37
N GLU A 213 11.84 10.32 -17.65
CA GLU A 213 13.20 10.45 -17.10
C GLU A 213 13.14 10.71 -15.58
N PRO A 214 12.59 9.78 -14.78
CA PRO A 214 12.49 9.96 -13.34
C PRO A 214 13.86 9.91 -12.69
N ASN A 215 14.04 10.67 -11.61
CA ASN A 215 15.21 10.49 -10.75
C ASN A 215 15.05 9.22 -9.91
N VAL A 216 15.76 8.16 -10.29
CA VAL A 216 15.77 6.88 -9.57
C VAL A 216 17.01 6.71 -8.69
N TYR A 217 17.84 7.74 -8.50
CA TYR A 217 18.96 7.73 -7.54
C TYR A 217 20.01 6.61 -7.75
N ASP A 218 20.21 6.13 -8.99
CA ASP A 218 21.23 5.12 -9.30
C ASP A 218 22.64 5.52 -8.82
N PRO A 219 23.13 6.76 -9.07
CA PRO A 219 24.47 7.15 -8.64
C PRO A 219 24.64 7.14 -7.11
N GLU A 220 23.62 7.58 -6.38
CA GLU A 220 23.64 7.66 -4.91
C GLU A 220 23.66 6.28 -4.27
N ILE A 221 22.81 5.37 -4.75
CA ILE A 221 22.72 3.99 -4.26
C ILE A 221 24.04 3.25 -4.53
N LEU A 222 24.57 3.36 -5.75
CA LEU A 222 25.85 2.71 -6.10
C LEU A 222 27.01 3.26 -5.25
N ARG A 223 27.02 4.56 -4.96
CA ARG A 223 28.05 5.18 -4.12
C ARG A 223 27.98 4.68 -2.67
N ALA A 224 26.78 4.63 -2.08
CA ALA A 224 26.58 4.15 -0.71
C ALA A 224 26.93 2.67 -0.58
N ALA A 225 26.48 1.84 -1.54
CA ALA A 225 26.80 0.42 -1.60
C ALA A 225 28.32 0.17 -1.70
N ALA A 226 29.01 0.88 -2.59
CA ALA A 226 30.46 0.77 -2.75
C ALA A 226 31.24 1.20 -1.51
N ALA A 227 30.67 2.10 -0.69
CA ALA A 227 31.25 2.56 0.56
C ALA A 227 30.87 1.68 1.79
N GLY A 228 30.02 0.66 1.62
CA GLY A 228 29.52 -0.18 2.72
C GLY A 228 28.60 0.58 3.70
N GLN A 229 28.01 1.70 3.26
CA GLN A 229 27.11 2.52 4.07
C GLN A 229 25.66 2.01 3.92
N ASP A 230 25.35 0.89 4.58
CA ASP A 230 24.05 0.20 4.43
C ASP A 230 22.85 1.07 4.83
N ASP A 231 22.99 1.91 5.85
CA ASP A 231 21.97 2.87 6.30
C ASP A 231 21.69 3.93 5.22
N VAL A 232 22.74 4.51 4.65
CA VAL A 232 22.62 5.51 3.57
C VAL A 232 22.08 4.87 2.29
N GLU A 233 22.52 3.67 1.95
CA GLU A 233 22.00 2.92 0.79
C GLU A 233 20.50 2.67 0.95
N ARG A 234 20.08 2.21 2.13
CA ARG A 234 18.68 1.98 2.46
C ARG A 234 17.85 3.25 2.23
N ASP A 235 18.27 4.39 2.77
CA ASP A 235 17.51 5.64 2.66
C ASP A 235 17.29 6.05 1.19
N TRP A 236 18.31 5.92 0.33
CA TRP A 236 18.15 6.19 -1.10
C TRP A 236 17.21 5.19 -1.79
N ARG A 237 17.25 3.91 -1.41
CA ARG A 237 16.33 2.90 -1.94
C ARG A 237 14.89 3.15 -1.53
N VAL A 238 14.64 3.61 -0.29
CA VAL A 238 13.29 4.01 0.15
C VAL A 238 12.78 5.19 -0.68
N LEU A 239 13.62 6.19 -0.96
CA LEU A 239 13.25 7.29 -1.86
C LEU A 239 12.93 6.78 -3.28
N ARG A 240 13.72 5.85 -3.80
CA ARG A 240 13.46 5.21 -5.10
C ARG A 240 12.13 4.45 -5.10
N ILE A 241 11.80 3.71 -4.03
CA ILE A 241 10.50 3.01 -3.92
C ILE A 241 9.35 4.00 -4.07
N GLY A 242 9.41 5.16 -3.39
CA GLY A 242 8.41 6.22 -3.54
C GLY A 242 8.24 6.70 -4.98
N VAL A 243 9.35 6.93 -5.69
CA VAL A 243 9.34 7.32 -7.11
C VAL A 243 8.71 6.22 -7.99
N LEU A 244 9.06 4.96 -7.77
CA LEU A 244 8.53 3.84 -8.55
C LEU A 244 7.04 3.61 -8.31
N LEU A 245 6.59 3.72 -7.05
CA LEU A 245 5.17 3.64 -6.68
C LEU A 245 4.38 4.76 -7.38
N TYR A 246 4.88 5.99 -7.33
CA TYR A 246 4.27 7.12 -8.03
C TYR A 246 4.16 6.86 -9.54
N LEU A 247 5.25 6.45 -10.20
CA LEU A 247 5.24 6.17 -11.64
C LEU A 247 4.22 5.07 -12.00
N ARG A 248 4.12 4.02 -11.17
CA ARG A 248 3.16 2.93 -11.39
C ARG A 248 1.72 3.43 -11.26
N ALA A 249 1.45 4.22 -10.23
CA ALA A 249 0.11 4.70 -9.91
C ALA A 249 -0.34 5.80 -10.88
N HIS A 250 0.52 6.78 -11.18
CA HIS A 250 0.24 7.85 -12.13
C HIS A 250 0.09 7.31 -13.56
N GLY A 251 0.94 6.35 -13.95
CA GLY A 251 1.01 5.86 -15.33
C GLY A 251 1.47 6.95 -16.32
N GLY A 252 1.34 6.66 -17.62
CA GLY A 252 1.68 7.60 -18.68
C GLY A 252 3.17 7.72 -19.03
N SER A 253 4.05 6.99 -18.34
CA SER A 253 5.44 6.86 -18.78
C SER A 253 5.51 6.14 -20.13
N GLN A 254 6.25 6.71 -21.08
CA GLN A 254 6.49 6.12 -22.40
C GLN A 254 7.73 5.22 -22.41
N THR A 255 8.52 5.25 -21.35
CA THR A 255 9.80 4.53 -21.22
C THR A 255 9.72 3.37 -20.23
N LEU A 256 8.80 3.42 -19.27
CA LEU A 256 8.63 2.41 -18.22
C LEU A 256 7.21 1.84 -18.23
N GLY A 257 7.06 0.60 -18.70
CA GLY A 257 5.79 -0.12 -18.66
C GLY A 257 5.40 -0.57 -17.24
N ARG A 258 4.10 -0.79 -17.01
CA ARG A 258 3.54 -1.19 -15.70
C ARG A 258 4.24 -2.42 -15.10
N GLU A 259 4.42 -3.48 -15.89
CA GLU A 259 5.09 -4.71 -15.40
C GLU A 259 6.56 -4.48 -15.02
N VAL A 260 7.26 -3.60 -15.73
CA VAL A 260 8.65 -3.25 -15.39
C VAL A 260 8.70 -2.53 -14.06
N LEU A 261 7.77 -1.60 -13.83
CA LEU A 261 7.66 -0.89 -12.56
C LEU A 261 7.33 -1.85 -11.42
N GLU A 262 6.41 -2.80 -11.61
CA GLU A 262 6.08 -3.80 -10.59
C GLU A 262 7.27 -4.67 -10.19
N ARG A 263 8.01 -5.19 -11.19
CA ARG A 263 9.24 -5.96 -10.91
C ARG A 263 10.29 -5.13 -10.18
N ARG A 264 10.46 -3.86 -10.56
CA ARG A 264 11.41 -2.95 -9.90
C ARG A 264 10.99 -2.64 -8.46
N ILE A 265 9.72 -2.37 -8.20
CA ILE A 265 9.21 -2.13 -6.83
C ILE A 265 9.47 -3.36 -5.96
N ALA A 266 9.12 -4.55 -6.44
CA ALA A 266 9.36 -5.79 -5.70
C ALA A 266 10.85 -6.02 -5.41
N ALA A 267 11.73 -5.75 -6.38
CA ALA A 267 13.17 -5.86 -6.20
C ALA A 267 13.73 -4.87 -5.17
N GLU A 268 13.24 -3.62 -5.16
CA GLU A 268 13.68 -2.63 -4.18
C GLU A 268 13.17 -2.93 -2.77
N LEU A 269 11.91 -3.40 -2.63
CA LEU A 269 11.38 -3.86 -1.33
C LEU A 269 12.23 -5.01 -0.77
N ALA A 270 12.58 -5.99 -1.61
CA ALA A 270 13.45 -7.09 -1.21
C ALA A 270 14.87 -6.63 -0.85
N ALA A 271 15.43 -5.66 -1.59
CA ALA A 271 16.75 -5.10 -1.30
C ALA A 271 16.77 -4.34 0.03
N VAL A 272 15.73 -3.56 0.33
CA VAL A 272 15.59 -2.86 1.62
C VAL A 272 15.40 -3.84 2.77
N ALA A 273 14.57 -4.89 2.61
CA ALA A 273 14.44 -5.92 3.63
C ALA A 273 15.78 -6.61 3.95
N ALA A 274 16.60 -6.90 2.93
CA ALA A 274 17.94 -7.45 3.12
C ALA A 274 18.90 -6.48 3.84
N LEU A 275 18.81 -5.17 3.54
CA LEU A 275 19.57 -4.14 4.24
C LEU A 275 19.16 -4.02 5.71
N ASN A 276 17.85 -4.03 5.99
CA ASN A 276 17.30 -4.03 7.35
C ASN A 276 17.83 -5.21 8.17
N GLY A 277 17.89 -6.41 7.58
CA GLY A 277 18.50 -7.58 8.23
C GLY A 277 19.97 -7.34 8.62
N ARG A 278 20.78 -6.79 7.71
CA ARG A 278 22.19 -6.45 8.01
C ARG A 278 22.35 -5.37 9.07
N LEU A 279 21.43 -4.40 9.11
CA LEU A 279 21.44 -3.33 10.10
C LEU A 279 21.01 -3.82 11.49
N GLY A 280 20.09 -4.80 11.56
CA GLY A 280 19.67 -5.41 12.82
C GLY A 280 20.67 -6.39 13.44
N GLU A 281 21.59 -6.94 12.63
CA GLU A 281 22.70 -7.81 13.10
C GLU A 281 23.90 -7.05 13.67
N ARG A 282 23.95 -5.71 13.52
CA ARG A 282 25.05 -4.84 13.98
C ARG A 282 24.77 -4.23 15.34
#